data_AF-A0A2D2ASU2-F1
#
_entry.id   AF-A0A2D2ASU2-F1
#
_cell.length_a   1.000
_cell.length_b   1.000
_cell.length_c   1.000
_cell.angle_alpha   90.00
_cell.angle_beta   90.00
_cell.angle_gamma   90.00
#
_symmetry.space_group_name_H-M   'P 1'
#
loop_
_entity.id
_entity.type
_entity.pdbx_description
1 polymer ?
#
loop_
_entity_poly.entity_id
_entity_poly.type
_entity_poly.pdbx_seq_one_letter_code
_entity_poly.pdbx_strand_id
1 'polypeptide(L)'
;MDRRVFVFSALALSGCGLSGGPVTVVCDPDLTSNLARALAARDAKAYRLEGLSPKGLLERAEAGGGLILVTAEPKLTDRLQRLGFARLQNRWKLQVRGAPAHMIVTDGAGEAAAVHLAKWLAGEEAAPLLSAP
;
A
#
# COMPACT_ATOMS: atom_id res chain seq x y z
N MET A 1 35.71 44.95 8.20
CA MET A 1 34.86 45.11 7.00
C MET A 1 35.79 44.77 5.85
N ASP A 2 35.72 43.61 5.18
CA ASP A 2 34.59 43.02 4.48
C ASP A 2 34.71 41.47 4.39
N ARG A 3 33.56 40.81 4.52
CA ARG A 3 33.36 39.36 4.50
C ARG A 3 33.38 38.84 3.06
N ARG A 4 34.37 38.04 2.69
CA ARG A 4 34.34 37.25 1.45
C ARG A 4 33.57 35.95 1.72
N VAL A 5 32.35 35.90 1.20
CA VAL A 5 31.39 34.81 1.36
C VAL A 5 31.83 33.61 0.50
N PHE A 6 32.15 32.50 1.17
CA PHE A 6 32.27 31.18 0.55
C PHE A 6 30.86 30.71 0.15
N VAL A 7 30.60 30.60 -1.15
CA VAL A 7 29.39 29.94 -1.66
C VAL A 7 29.61 28.44 -1.57
N PHE A 8 29.13 27.85 -0.47
CA PHE A 8 28.93 26.42 -0.33
C PHE A 8 27.77 26.00 -1.24
N SER A 9 28.09 25.31 -2.33
CA SER A 9 27.11 24.54 -3.11
C SER A 9 26.68 23.31 -2.30
N ALA A 10 25.78 23.53 -1.35
CA ALA A 10 25.04 22.44 -0.73
C ALA A 10 24.09 21.88 -1.79
N LEU A 11 24.43 20.68 -2.27
CA LEU A 11 23.51 19.78 -2.96
C LEU A 11 22.22 19.71 -2.14
N ALA A 12 21.22 20.46 -2.58
CA ALA A 12 19.84 20.25 -2.18
C ALA A 12 19.44 18.88 -2.72
N LEU A 13 19.72 17.84 -1.94
CA LEU A 13 18.92 16.63 -1.94
C LEU A 13 17.51 17.10 -1.58
N SER A 14 16.76 17.49 -2.61
CA SER A 14 15.32 17.64 -2.56
C SER A 14 14.78 16.32 -2.05
N GLY A 15 14.58 16.25 -0.74
CA GLY A 15 13.73 15.26 -0.14
C GLY A 15 12.39 15.39 -0.83
N CYS A 16 12.06 14.41 -1.67
CA CYS A 16 10.71 14.14 -2.09
C CYS A 16 9.89 13.83 -0.83
N GLY A 17 9.54 14.88 -0.08
CA GLY A 17 8.54 14.83 0.96
C GLY A 17 7.24 14.48 0.27
N LEU A 18 6.89 13.19 0.32
CA LEU A 18 5.53 12.73 0.13
C LEU A 18 4.68 13.43 1.19
N SER A 19 4.19 14.63 0.88
CA SER A 19 3.08 15.29 1.57
C SER A 19 1.82 14.48 1.27
N GLY A 20 1.72 13.31 1.87
CA GLY A 20 0.57 12.42 1.81
C GLY A 20 0.49 11.74 3.16
N GLY A 21 -0.69 11.74 3.76
CA GLY A 21 -0.94 10.98 4.98
C GLY A 21 -0.61 9.48 4.80
N PRO A 22 -0.65 8.69 5.88
CA PRO A 22 -0.32 7.28 5.81
C PRO A 22 -1.16 6.55 4.76
N VAL A 23 -0.53 5.66 3.99
CA VAL A 23 -1.23 4.84 3.00
C VAL A 23 -2.22 3.93 3.72
N THR A 24 -3.48 3.98 3.31
CA THR A 24 -4.51 3.11 3.91
C THR A 24 -4.46 1.74 3.25
N VAL A 25 -4.29 0.70 4.06
CA VAL A 25 -4.36 -0.71 3.70
C VAL A 25 -5.58 -1.29 4.38
N VAL A 26 -6.48 -1.87 3.59
CA VAL A 26 -7.71 -2.49 4.07
C VAL A 26 -7.67 -3.96 3.67
N CYS A 27 -7.97 -4.85 4.59
CA CYS A 27 -7.84 -6.28 4.32
C CYS A 27 -8.92 -7.14 4.98
N ASP A 28 -9.01 -8.40 4.54
CA ASP A 28 -9.80 -9.39 5.27
C ASP A 28 -9.25 -9.55 6.71
N PRO A 29 -10.10 -9.81 7.71
CA PRO A 29 -9.69 -9.80 9.11
C PRO A 29 -8.61 -10.86 9.44
N ASP A 30 -8.65 -11.99 8.75
CA ASP A 30 -7.69 -13.10 8.87
C ASP A 30 -6.30 -12.77 8.29
N LEU A 31 -6.19 -11.78 7.40
CA LEU A 31 -4.92 -11.32 6.82
C LEU A 31 -4.25 -10.22 7.65
N THR A 32 -4.98 -9.63 8.60
CA THR A 32 -4.55 -8.42 9.32
C THR A 32 -3.24 -8.63 10.08
N SER A 33 -3.06 -9.76 10.77
CA SER A 33 -1.85 -10.03 11.55
C SER A 33 -0.58 -10.09 10.70
N ASN A 34 -0.67 -10.72 9.53
CA ASN A 34 0.47 -10.94 8.65
C ASN A 34 0.84 -9.67 7.90
N LEU A 35 -0.17 -8.92 7.44
CA LEU A 35 0.03 -7.59 6.87
C LEU A 35 0.59 -6.61 7.89
N ALA A 36 0.08 -6.61 9.12
CA ALA A 36 0.61 -5.75 10.20
C ALA A 36 2.09 -6.02 10.45
N ARG A 37 2.49 -7.29 10.52
CA ARG A 37 3.89 -7.69 10.70
C ARG A 37 4.78 -7.25 9.55
N ALA A 38 4.36 -7.53 8.31
CA ALA A 38 5.14 -7.15 7.13
C ALA A 38 5.29 -5.62 7.05
N LEU A 39 4.19 -4.89 7.21
CA LEU A 39 4.19 -3.43 7.13
C LEU A 39 5.01 -2.80 8.27
N ALA A 40 4.96 -3.34 9.49
CA ALA A 40 5.73 -2.86 10.63
C ALA A 40 7.25 -3.02 10.43
N ALA A 41 7.68 -4.06 9.70
CA ALA A 41 9.10 -4.27 9.37
C ALA A 41 9.64 -3.22 8.38
N ARG A 42 8.76 -2.58 7.60
CA ARG A 42 9.15 -1.52 6.67
C ARG A 42 9.15 -0.15 7.34
N ASP A 43 7.98 0.30 7.78
CA ASP A 43 7.79 1.55 8.53
C ASP A 43 6.35 1.61 9.07
N ALA A 44 6.20 1.39 10.39
CA ALA A 44 4.92 1.45 11.10
C ALA A 44 4.15 2.78 10.94
N LYS A 45 4.83 3.90 10.64
CA LYS A 45 4.21 5.23 10.56
C LYS A 45 3.73 5.58 9.15
N ALA A 46 4.14 4.82 8.14
CA ALA A 46 3.82 5.10 6.74
C ALA A 46 2.45 4.56 6.29
N TYR A 47 1.75 3.79 7.14
CA TYR A 47 0.48 3.14 6.77
C TYR A 47 -0.56 3.17 7.89
N ARG A 48 -1.81 2.97 7.49
CA ARG A 48 -2.92 2.61 8.36
C ARG A 48 -3.45 1.26 7.90
N LEU A 49 -3.61 0.31 8.82
CA LEU A 49 -4.16 -1.01 8.51
C LEU A 49 -5.54 -1.17 9.15
N GLU A 50 -6.52 -1.57 8.35
CA GLU A 50 -7.90 -1.81 8.77
C GLU A 50 -8.33 -3.22 8.32
N GLY A 51 -8.82 -4.04 9.26
CA GLY A 51 -9.42 -5.34 8.96
C GLY A 51 -10.94 -5.20 8.86
N LEU A 52 -11.53 -5.45 7.68
CA LEU A 52 -12.96 -5.28 7.43
C LEU A 52 -13.60 -6.55 6.88
N SER A 53 -14.92 -6.69 7.08
CA SER A 53 -15.69 -7.74 6.40
C SER A 53 -15.70 -7.52 4.88
N PRO A 54 -16.01 -8.55 4.06
CA PRO A 54 -16.07 -8.40 2.60
C PRO A 54 -16.98 -7.26 2.12
N LYS A 55 -18.10 -7.02 2.81
CA LYS A 55 -18.99 -5.88 2.53
C LYS A 55 -18.31 -4.55 2.84
N GLY A 56 -17.66 -4.45 4.00
CA GLY A 56 -16.94 -3.25 4.41
C GLY A 56 -15.74 -2.95 3.51
N LEU A 57 -15.04 -3.98 3.01
CA LEU A 57 -13.97 -3.83 2.02
C LEU A 57 -14.47 -3.17 0.74
N LEU A 58 -15.60 -3.64 0.22
CA LEU A 58 -16.22 -3.06 -0.96
C LEU A 58 -16.66 -1.61 -0.72
N GLU A 59 -17.40 -1.36 0.37
CA GLU A 59 -17.84 0.00 0.74
C GLU A 59 -16.64 0.96 0.88
N ARG A 60 -15.55 0.50 1.49
CA ARG A 60 -14.35 1.30 1.67
C ARG A 60 -13.63 1.58 0.36
N ALA A 61 -13.55 0.59 -0.53
CA ALA A 61 -12.95 0.73 -1.86
C ALA A 61 -13.78 1.63 -2.80
N GLU A 62 -15.11 1.57 -2.70
CA GLU A 62 -16.01 2.45 -3.48
C GLU A 62 -15.98 3.90 -2.95
N ALA A 63 -15.81 4.09 -1.63
CA ALA A 63 -15.76 5.41 -1.00
C ALA A 63 -14.36 6.06 -1.00
N GLY A 64 -13.29 5.30 -1.23
CA GLY A 64 -11.91 5.72 -1.02
C GLY A 64 -11.02 5.57 -2.25
N GLY A 65 -10.28 6.63 -2.59
CA GLY A 65 -9.24 6.59 -3.61
C GLY A 65 -7.85 6.40 -3.03
N GLY A 66 -6.95 5.76 -3.78
CA GLY A 66 -5.55 5.58 -3.40
C GLY A 66 -5.32 4.68 -2.18
N LEU A 67 -6.19 3.69 -1.94
CA LEU A 67 -6.01 2.69 -0.88
C LEU A 67 -5.53 1.36 -1.45
N ILE A 68 -4.87 0.57 -0.62
CA ILE A 68 -4.52 -0.82 -0.91
C ILE A 68 -5.62 -1.71 -0.32
N LEU A 69 -6.21 -2.57 -1.15
CA LEU A 69 -7.12 -3.61 -0.69
C LEU A 69 -6.45 -4.97 -0.85
N VAL A 70 -6.47 -5.78 0.21
CA VAL A 70 -5.93 -7.15 0.21
C VAL A 70 -6.99 -8.14 0.66
N THR A 71 -7.34 -9.12 -0.18
CA THR A 71 -8.41 -10.07 0.10
C THR A 71 -8.12 -11.46 -0.44
N ALA A 72 -8.63 -12.50 0.23
CA ALA A 72 -8.65 -13.86 -0.29
C ALA A 72 -9.71 -14.05 -1.40
N GLU A 73 -10.69 -13.13 -1.54
CA GLU A 73 -11.79 -13.25 -2.50
C GLU A 73 -11.44 -12.60 -3.87
N PRO A 74 -11.10 -13.38 -4.91
CA PRO A 74 -10.73 -12.83 -6.21
C PRO A 74 -11.84 -11.99 -6.85
N LYS A 75 -13.11 -12.40 -6.68
CA LYS A 75 -14.27 -11.76 -7.30
C LYS A 75 -14.45 -10.31 -6.85
N LEU A 76 -14.01 -9.98 -5.64
CA LEU A 76 -14.06 -8.60 -5.15
C LEU A 76 -13.08 -7.73 -5.95
N THR A 77 -11.85 -8.19 -6.14
CA THR A 77 -10.86 -7.47 -6.96
C THR A 77 -11.28 -7.37 -8.43
N ASP A 78 -11.88 -8.43 -9.00
CA ASP A 78 -12.42 -8.40 -10.36
C ASP A 78 -13.55 -7.37 -10.51
N ARG A 79 -14.44 -7.30 -9.51
CA ARG A 79 -15.53 -6.33 -9.48
C ARG A 79 -15.00 -4.90 -9.44
N LEU A 80 -14.04 -4.59 -8.56
CA LEU A 80 -13.46 -3.25 -8.46
C LEU A 80 -12.81 -2.80 -9.78
N GLN A 81 -12.09 -3.72 -10.42
CA GLN A 81 -11.45 -3.50 -11.71
C GLN A 81 -12.48 -3.26 -12.82
N ARG A 82 -13.56 -4.05 -12.86
CA ARG A 82 -14.66 -3.89 -13.82
C ARG A 82 -15.43 -2.58 -13.64
N LEU A 83 -15.60 -2.13 -12.40
CA LEU A 83 -16.29 -0.88 -12.08
C LEU A 83 -15.40 0.37 -12.27
N GLY A 84 -14.13 0.19 -12.67
CA GLY A 84 -13.22 1.29 -12.94
C GLY A 84 -12.66 1.96 -11.69
N PHE A 85 -12.69 1.28 -10.54
CA PHE A 85 -12.08 1.80 -9.31
C PHE A 85 -10.57 1.55 -9.23
N ALA A 86 -10.02 0.75 -10.14
CA ALA A 86 -8.60 0.41 -10.18
C ALA A 86 -8.14 0.06 -11.60
N ARG A 87 -6.93 0.49 -11.96
CA ARG A 87 -6.25 0.09 -13.22
C ARG A 87 -5.83 -1.38 -13.22
N LEU A 88 -5.77 -1.99 -14.41
CA LEU A 88 -5.36 -3.40 -14.57
C LEU A 88 -3.96 -3.68 -14.01
N GLN A 89 -3.02 -2.74 -14.19
CA GLN A 89 -1.63 -2.88 -13.70
C GLN A 89 -1.49 -2.73 -12.18
N ASN A 90 -2.51 -2.21 -11.50
CA ASN A 90 -2.50 -1.93 -10.06
C ASN A 90 -3.02 -3.14 -9.26
N ARG A 91 -2.79 -4.35 -9.77
CA ARG A 91 -3.26 -5.61 -9.19
C ARG A 91 -2.13 -6.62 -9.12
N TRP A 92 -2.04 -7.30 -7.99
CA TRP A 92 -1.03 -8.32 -7.70
C TRP A 92 -1.67 -9.54 -7.03
N LYS A 93 -0.97 -10.68 -7.14
CA LYS A 93 -1.24 -11.88 -6.34
C LYS A 93 -0.17 -11.97 -5.26
N LEU A 94 -0.61 -12.28 -4.05
CA LEU A 94 0.24 -12.48 -2.88
C LEU A 94 0.09 -13.91 -2.38
N GLN A 95 1.10 -14.38 -1.65
CA GLN A 95 1.01 -15.57 -0.82
C GLN A 95 1.11 -15.15 0.64
N VAL A 96 0.06 -15.41 1.42
CA VAL A 96 -0.01 -15.08 2.85
C VAL A 96 -0.23 -16.38 3.60
N ARG A 97 0.73 -16.76 4.45
CA ARG A 97 0.74 -18.08 5.14
C ARG A 97 0.53 -19.28 4.18
N GLY A 98 1.06 -19.18 2.96
CA GLY A 98 0.90 -20.21 1.93
C GLY A 98 -0.48 -20.28 1.26
N ALA A 99 -1.40 -19.36 1.59
CA ALA A 99 -2.67 -19.21 0.91
C ALA A 99 -2.63 -18.05 -0.10
N PRO A 100 -3.29 -18.18 -1.25
CA PRO A 100 -3.36 -17.10 -2.22
C PRO A 100 -4.21 -15.94 -1.70
N ALA A 101 -3.68 -14.72 -1.82
CA ALA A 101 -4.42 -13.49 -1.62
C ALA A 101 -4.28 -12.58 -2.84
N HIS A 102 -5.24 -11.69 -3.03
CA HIS A 102 -5.30 -10.74 -4.12
C HIS A 102 -5.17 -9.34 -3.55
N MET A 103 -4.28 -8.56 -4.15
CA MET A 103 -4.06 -7.17 -3.79
C MET A 103 -4.42 -6.28 -4.97
N ILE A 104 -5.14 -5.20 -4.70
CA ILE A 104 -5.49 -4.18 -5.69
C ILE A 104 -5.35 -2.79 -5.08
N VAL A 105 -4.87 -1.82 -5.86
CA VAL A 105 -4.79 -0.41 -5.45
C VAL A 105 -5.86 0.38 -6.19
N THR A 106 -6.68 1.13 -5.44
CA THR A 106 -7.72 1.97 -6.03
C THR A 106 -7.15 3.26 -6.60
N ASP A 107 -7.77 3.75 -7.65
CA ASP A 107 -7.41 5.00 -8.31
C ASP A 107 -7.72 6.20 -7.40
N GLY A 108 -6.98 7.32 -7.57
CA GLY A 108 -7.27 8.57 -6.89
C GLY A 108 -6.13 9.13 -6.03
N ALA A 109 -6.48 9.99 -5.07
CA ALA A 109 -5.49 10.67 -4.23
C ALA A 109 -4.69 9.68 -3.39
N GLY A 110 -3.36 9.70 -3.53
CA GLY A 110 -2.47 8.76 -2.84
C GLY A 110 -2.17 7.47 -3.62
N GLU A 111 -2.75 7.27 -4.82
CA GLU A 111 -2.51 6.09 -5.67
C GLU A 111 -1.02 5.82 -5.86
N ALA A 112 -0.21 6.83 -6.20
CA ALA A 112 1.22 6.63 -6.43
C ALA A 112 1.97 6.07 -5.20
N ALA A 113 1.62 6.56 -4.00
CA ALA A 113 2.18 6.07 -2.75
C ALA A 113 1.70 4.64 -2.45
N ALA A 114 0.42 4.38 -2.66
CA ALA A 114 -0.17 3.05 -2.50
C ALA A 114 0.41 2.03 -3.48
N VAL A 115 0.62 2.38 -4.75
CA VAL A 115 1.29 1.54 -5.76
C VAL A 115 2.72 1.26 -5.35
N HIS A 116 3.46 2.25 -4.86
CA HIS A 116 4.83 2.04 -4.39
C HIS A 116 4.90 1.07 -3.20
N LEU A 117 3.97 1.19 -2.24
CA LEU A 117 3.88 0.27 -1.11
C LEU A 117 3.42 -1.13 -1.56
N ALA A 118 2.44 -1.22 -2.47
CA ALA A 118 1.94 -2.47 -3.03
C ALA A 118 3.03 -3.24 -3.81
N LYS A 119 3.84 -2.55 -4.63
CA LYS A 119 4.95 -3.19 -5.35
C LYS A 119 5.95 -3.86 -4.42
N TRP A 120 6.25 -3.23 -3.30
CA TRP A 120 7.11 -3.82 -2.29
C TRP A 120 6.45 -4.99 -1.56
N LEU A 121 5.16 -4.88 -1.19
CA LEU A 121 4.40 -5.99 -0.60
C LEU A 121 4.35 -7.22 -1.52
N ALA A 122 4.32 -6.99 -2.84
CA ALA A 122 4.38 -8.04 -3.85
C ALA A 122 5.81 -8.50 -4.19
N GLY A 123 6.83 -7.88 -3.60
CA GLY A 123 8.24 -8.17 -3.85
C GLY A 123 8.80 -9.27 -2.93
N GLU A 124 9.99 -9.74 -3.27
CA GLU A 124 10.69 -10.82 -2.55
C GLU A 124 11.03 -10.44 -1.10
N GLU A 125 11.25 -9.16 -0.82
CA GLU A 125 11.54 -8.66 0.54
C GLU A 125 10.37 -8.86 1.51
N ALA A 126 9.13 -8.69 1.04
CA ALA A 126 7.93 -8.82 1.88
C ALA A 126 7.42 -10.27 1.97
N ALA A 127 7.72 -11.10 0.97
CA ALA A 127 7.28 -12.50 0.88
C ALA A 127 7.56 -13.34 2.16
N PRO A 128 8.75 -13.34 2.78
CA PRO A 128 9.00 -14.10 3.99
C PRO A 128 8.19 -13.58 5.19
N LEU A 129 7.93 -12.27 5.24
CA LEU A 129 7.19 -11.63 6.34
C LEU A 129 5.69 -11.96 6.29
N LEU A 130 5.14 -12.03 5.07
CA LEU A 130 3.75 -12.43 4.82
C LEU A 130 3.51 -13.93 5.05
N SER A 131 4.54 -14.75 4.83
CA SER A 131 4.46 -16.21 4.94
C SER A 131 4.77 -16.72 6.35
N ALA A 132 5.34 -15.88 7.22
CA ALA A 132 5.66 -16.25 8.59
C ALA A 132 4.39 -16.64 9.38
N PRO A 133 4.48 -17.67 10.25
CA PRO A 133 3.33 -18.22 10.97
C PRO A 133 2.67 -17.23 11.93
#